data_AF-A0A965R426-F1
#
_entry.id   AF-A0A965R426-F1
#
_cell.length_a   1.000
_cell.length_b   1.000
_cell.length_c   1.000
_cell.angle_alpha   90.00
_cell.angle_beta   90.00
_cell.angle_gamma   90.00
#
_symmetry.space_group_name_H-M   'P 1'
#
loop_
_entity.id
_entity.type
_entity.pdbx_description
1 polymer ?
#
loop_
_entity_poly.entity_id
_entity_poly.type
_entity_poly.pdbx_seq_one_letter_code
_entity_poly.pdbx_strand_id
1 'polypeptide(L)'
;NKQMAHPASVDSIPTSANQEDHVSMGWHGARKLRLSVDALARVLGIELVTAARGLDLRAPLAPSPTSRAVIALLRESGVGGPGSDRYLSPELEVAGSLVASGEVRNRAVGVLPDLV
;
A
#
# COMPACT_ATOMS: atom_id res chain seq x y z
N ASN A 1 -6.06 9.72 6.31
CA ASN A 1 -5.82 8.71 7.37
C ASN A 1 -5.93 9.26 8.79
N LYS A 2 -5.29 10.37 9.17
CA LYS A 2 -5.34 10.91 10.56
C LYS A 2 -6.77 11.07 11.11
N GLN A 3 -7.67 11.72 10.38
CA GLN A 3 -9.07 11.86 10.80
C GLN A 3 -9.80 10.50 10.89
N MET A 4 -9.57 9.61 9.92
CA MET A 4 -10.13 8.25 9.91
C MET A 4 -9.59 7.35 11.03
N ALA A 5 -8.54 7.74 11.76
CA ALA A 5 -8.00 6.96 12.85
C ALA A 5 -8.86 7.03 14.11
N HIS A 6 -9.67 8.09 14.30
CA HIS A 6 -10.52 8.23 15.48
C HIS A 6 -11.47 7.04 15.63
N PRO A 7 -11.48 6.32 16.78
CA PRO A 7 -12.22 5.07 16.91
C PRO A 7 -13.72 5.31 16.69
N ALA A 8 -14.36 4.51 15.86
CA ALA A 8 -15.82 4.62 15.66
C ALA A 8 -16.58 4.05 16.86
N SER A 9 -15.99 3.07 17.55
CA SER A 9 -16.58 2.30 18.64
C SER A 9 -16.67 3.04 19.98
N VAL A 10 -16.20 4.29 20.07
CA VAL A 10 -16.37 5.11 21.28
C VAL A 10 -17.68 5.88 21.28
N ASP A 11 -18.44 5.80 20.18
CA ASP A 11 -19.77 6.38 20.04
C ASP A 11 -20.84 5.29 20.17
N SER A 12 -22.00 5.65 20.70
CA SER A 12 -23.18 4.80 20.82
C SER A 12 -24.43 5.67 20.89
N ILE A 13 -25.36 5.46 19.96
CA ILE A 13 -26.65 6.15 19.91
C ILE A 13 -27.73 5.12 20.21
N PRO A 14 -28.47 5.23 21.34
CA PRO A 14 -29.55 4.32 21.68
C PRO A 14 -30.60 4.26 20.58
N THR A 15 -31.11 3.06 20.29
CA THR A 15 -32.17 2.85 19.29
C THR A 15 -33.31 2.02 19.87
N SER A 16 -34.38 1.84 19.09
CA SER A 16 -35.52 0.99 19.44
C SER A 16 -36.12 1.31 20.81
N ALA A 17 -36.38 2.60 21.08
CA ALA A 17 -36.91 3.09 22.37
C ALA A 17 -36.09 2.62 23.59
N ASN A 18 -34.76 2.70 23.49
CA ASN A 18 -33.78 2.25 24.49
C ASN A 18 -33.76 0.73 24.73
N GLN A 19 -34.32 -0.09 23.84
CA GLN A 19 -34.08 -1.55 23.87
C GLN A 19 -32.65 -1.89 23.46
N GLU A 20 -32.11 -1.16 22.48
CA GLU A 20 -30.72 -1.22 22.07
C GLU A 20 -30.02 0.04 22.59
N ASP A 21 -29.75 0.05 23.90
CA ASP A 21 -29.16 1.19 24.61
C ASP A 21 -27.63 1.31 24.42
N HIS A 22 -26.98 0.26 23.88
CA HIS A 22 -25.57 0.27 23.53
C HIS A 22 -25.30 -0.44 22.18
N VAL A 23 -24.57 0.24 21.28
CA VAL A 23 -24.23 -0.30 19.95
C VAL A 23 -22.74 -0.11 19.63
N SER A 24 -22.19 -0.93 18.72
CA SER A 24 -20.74 -1.02 18.49
C SER A 24 -20.17 -0.03 17.47
N MET A 25 -21.03 0.59 16.65
CA MET A 25 -20.64 1.40 15.49
C MET A 25 -19.71 0.66 14.48
N GLY A 26 -19.74 -0.68 14.48
CA GLY A 26 -18.81 -1.51 13.72
C GLY A 26 -18.83 -1.27 12.21
N TRP A 27 -19.99 -0.97 11.63
CA TRP A 27 -20.12 -0.67 10.20
C TRP A 27 -19.34 0.59 9.79
N HIS A 28 -19.42 1.66 10.59
CA HIS A 28 -18.63 2.87 10.38
C HIS A 28 -17.13 2.58 10.50
N GLY A 29 -16.75 1.78 11.50
CA GLY A 29 -15.38 1.29 11.68
C GLY A 29 -14.84 0.55 10.46
N ALA A 30 -15.62 -0.37 9.89
CA ALA A 30 -15.23 -1.12 8.69
C ALA A 30 -15.09 -0.21 7.45
N ARG A 31 -16.02 0.74 7.25
CA ARG A 31 -15.99 1.65 6.09
C ARG A 31 -14.78 2.57 6.11
N LYS A 32 -14.42 3.14 7.26
CA LYS A 32 -13.22 4.01 7.38
C LYS A 32 -11.92 3.21 7.24
N LEU A 33 -11.91 1.93 7.66
CA LEU A 33 -10.76 1.06 7.50
C LEU A 33 -10.45 0.82 6.03
N ARG A 34 -11.47 0.49 5.23
CA ARG A 34 -11.30 0.26 3.78
C ARG A 34 -10.62 1.45 3.08
N LEU A 35 -11.11 2.67 3.34
CA LEU A 35 -10.51 3.90 2.80
C LEU A 35 -9.06 4.13 3.30
N SER A 36 -8.77 3.77 4.55
CA SER A 36 -7.44 3.92 5.13
C SER A 36 -6.42 2.96 4.53
N VAL A 37 -6.85 1.71 4.24
CA VAL A 37 -6.03 0.69 3.57
C VAL A 37 -5.73 1.09 2.13
N ASP A 38 -6.73 1.56 1.39
CA ASP A 38 -6.54 2.05 0.00
C ASP A 38 -5.53 3.21 -0.04
N ALA A 39 -5.64 4.16 0.91
CA ALA A 39 -4.70 5.26 1.02
C ALA A 39 -3.29 4.79 1.41
N LEU A 40 -3.16 3.79 2.29
CA LEU A 40 -1.88 3.21 2.67
C LEU A 40 -1.19 2.53 1.48
N ALA A 41 -1.93 1.76 0.68
CA ALA A 41 -1.40 1.11 -0.52
C ALA A 41 -0.79 2.12 -1.50
N ARG A 42 -1.45 3.28 -1.70
CA ARG A 42 -0.91 4.38 -2.51
C ARG A 42 0.39 4.95 -1.94
N VAL A 43 0.45 5.20 -0.64
CA VAL A 43 1.67 5.72 0.03
C VAL A 43 2.83 4.74 -0.15
N LEU A 44 2.59 3.45 0.11
CA LEU A 44 3.60 2.40 -0.07
C LEU A 44 4.01 2.25 -1.55
N GLY A 45 3.07 2.40 -2.48
CA GLY A 45 3.37 2.43 -3.92
C GLY A 45 4.32 3.58 -4.29
N ILE A 46 4.05 4.80 -3.80
CA ILE A 46 4.93 5.96 -4.02
C ILE A 46 6.33 5.73 -3.43
N GLU A 47 6.39 5.23 -2.20
CA GLU A 47 7.65 4.89 -1.53
C GLU A 47 8.45 3.88 -2.36
N LEU A 48 7.78 2.83 -2.85
CA LEU A 48 8.39 1.77 -3.65
C LEU A 48 8.97 2.31 -4.97
N VAL A 49 8.23 3.16 -5.70
CA VAL A 49 8.74 3.79 -6.93
C VAL A 49 9.94 4.68 -6.64
N THR A 50 9.88 5.45 -5.56
CA THR A 50 10.96 6.37 -5.15
C THR A 50 12.22 5.59 -4.77
N ALA A 51 12.08 4.53 -3.98
CA ALA A 51 13.18 3.65 -3.59
C ALA A 51 13.82 2.94 -4.80
N ALA A 52 12.99 2.42 -5.72
CA ALA A 52 13.47 1.78 -6.94
C ALA A 52 14.31 2.73 -7.81
N ARG A 53 13.83 3.97 -8.02
CA ARG A 53 14.60 4.98 -8.76
C ARG A 53 15.88 5.37 -8.02
N GLY A 54 15.82 5.50 -6.70
CA GLY A 54 17.00 5.77 -5.88
C GLY A 54 18.07 4.68 -5.99
N LEU A 55 17.66 3.42 -6.12
CA LEU A 55 18.58 2.30 -6.36
C LEU A 55 19.16 2.33 -7.78
N ASP A 56 18.35 2.62 -8.81
CA ASP A 56 18.84 2.74 -10.19
C ASP A 56 19.89 3.86 -10.32
N LEU A 57 19.67 4.99 -9.64
CA LEU A 57 20.60 6.12 -9.63
C LEU A 57 21.93 5.82 -8.92
N ARG A 58 22.02 4.70 -8.20
CA ARG A 58 23.24 4.24 -7.52
C ARG A 58 24.04 3.24 -8.35
N ALA A 59 23.67 3.01 -9.62
CA ALA A 59 24.45 2.18 -10.52
C ALA A 59 25.93 2.62 -10.53
N PRO A 60 26.90 1.67 -10.49
CA PRO A 60 26.75 0.23 -10.70
C PRO A 60 26.49 -0.62 -9.43
N LEU A 61 26.17 -0.02 -8.28
CA LEU A 61 25.88 -0.79 -7.06
C LEU A 61 24.65 -1.69 -7.24
N ALA A 62 24.79 -2.98 -6.97
CA ALA A 62 23.71 -3.94 -7.08
C ALA A 62 22.90 -4.04 -5.77
N PRO A 63 21.57 -3.86 -5.79
CA PRO A 63 20.74 -4.10 -4.61
C PRO A 63 20.61 -5.59 -4.31
N SER A 64 20.05 -5.96 -3.15
CA SER A 64 19.84 -7.36 -2.76
C SER A 64 18.98 -8.14 -3.78
N PRO A 65 19.04 -9.48 -3.80
CA PRO A 65 18.21 -10.30 -4.70
C PRO A 65 16.72 -9.96 -4.61
N THR A 66 16.19 -9.80 -3.40
CA THR A 66 14.79 -9.42 -3.14
C THR A 66 14.45 -8.06 -3.73
N SER A 67 15.28 -7.04 -3.47
CA SER A 67 15.06 -5.70 -4.01
C SER A 67 15.15 -5.67 -5.54
N ARG A 68 16.09 -6.41 -6.14
CA ARG A 68 16.18 -6.56 -7.61
C ARG A 68 14.91 -7.18 -8.20
N ALA A 69 14.38 -8.22 -7.56
CA ALA A 69 13.17 -8.90 -8.02
C ALA A 69 11.94 -7.99 -8.01
N VAL A 70 11.81 -7.15 -6.98
CA VAL A 70 10.73 -6.16 -6.88
C VAL A 70 10.92 -5.01 -7.88
N ILE A 71 12.15 -4.53 -8.09
CA ILE A 71 12.43 -3.54 -9.14
C ILE A 71 12.07 -4.12 -10.52
N ALA A 72 12.43 -5.37 -10.80
CA ALA A 72 12.06 -6.04 -12.04
C ALA A 72 10.52 -6.09 -12.22
N LEU A 73 9.77 -6.45 -11.18
CA LEU A 73 8.30 -6.43 -11.20
C LEU A 73 7.75 -5.05 -11.57
N LEU A 74 8.31 -3.96 -11.01
CA LEU A 74 7.88 -2.60 -11.35
C LEU A 74 8.12 -2.29 -12.84
N ARG A 75 9.29 -2.67 -13.37
CA ARG A 75 9.65 -2.42 -14.78
C ARG A 75 8.77 -3.25 -15.72
N GLU A 76 8.54 -4.53 -15.40
CA GLU A 76 7.62 -5.43 -16.09
C GLU A 76 6.18 -4.87 -16.12
N SER A 77 5.78 -4.16 -15.06
CA SER A 77 4.45 -3.56 -14.93
C SER A 77 4.33 -2.16 -15.55
N GLY A 78 5.36 -1.68 -16.26
CA GLY A 78 5.33 -0.38 -16.94
C GLY A 78 5.70 0.82 -16.05
N VAL A 79 6.22 0.60 -14.84
CA VAL A 79 6.79 1.67 -14.01
C VAL A 79 8.24 1.90 -14.43
N GLY A 80 8.52 3.02 -15.09
CA GLY A 80 9.86 3.32 -15.61
C GLY A 80 10.88 3.75 -14.55
N GLY A 81 12.17 3.63 -14.89
CA GLY A 81 13.30 4.09 -14.09
C GLY A 81 13.46 5.62 -14.06
N PRO A 82 14.59 6.10 -13.51
CA PRO A 82 14.96 7.52 -13.56
C PRO A 82 15.15 7.98 -15.02
N GLY A 83 14.80 9.24 -15.30
CA GLY A 83 14.81 9.82 -16.63
C GLY A 83 14.24 11.24 -16.60
N SER A 84 13.93 11.79 -17.77
CA SER A 84 13.27 13.10 -17.87
C SER A 84 11.88 13.09 -17.22
N ASP A 85 11.42 14.27 -16.82
CA ASP A 85 10.09 14.45 -16.25
C ASP A 85 8.99 13.95 -17.18
N ARG A 86 7.98 13.31 -16.58
CA ARG A 86 6.82 12.74 -17.28
C ARG A 86 5.63 12.63 -16.33
N TYR A 87 4.45 12.36 -16.87
CA TYR A 87 3.25 12.16 -16.07
C TYR A 87 3.30 10.83 -15.29
N LEU A 88 3.47 10.91 -13.97
CA LEU A 88 3.70 9.74 -13.11
C LEU A 88 2.44 9.09 -12.54
N SER A 89 1.28 9.76 -12.59
CA SER A 89 0.07 9.24 -11.95
C SER A 89 -0.28 7.80 -12.39
N PRO A 90 -0.18 7.41 -13.68
CA PRO A 90 -0.48 6.05 -14.10
C PRO A 90 0.49 5.02 -13.48
N GLU A 91 1.78 5.36 -13.42
CA GLU A 91 2.80 4.50 -12.80
C GLU A 91 2.58 4.34 -11.29
N LEU A 92 2.17 5.42 -10.61
CA LEU A 92 1.90 5.38 -9.17
C LEU A 92 0.64 4.58 -8.83
N GLU A 93 -0.40 4.66 -9.67
CA GLU A 93 -1.61 3.82 -9.52
C GLU A 93 -1.30 2.34 -9.77
N VAL A 94 -0.46 2.02 -10.76
CA VAL A 94 0.05 0.65 -10.96
C VAL A 94 0.81 0.17 -9.73
N ALA A 95 1.76 0.97 -9.23
CA ALA A 95 2.54 0.59 -8.04
C ALA A 95 1.65 0.38 -6.80
N GLY A 96 0.66 1.25 -6.58
CA GLY A 96 -0.32 1.07 -5.51
C GLY A 96 -1.14 -0.21 -5.66
N SER A 97 -1.52 -0.56 -6.89
CA SER A 97 -2.27 -1.80 -7.20
C SER A 97 -1.43 -3.06 -6.97
N LEU A 98 -0.14 -3.04 -7.28
CA LEU A 98 0.79 -4.13 -6.98
C LEU A 98 0.98 -4.35 -5.47
N VAL A 99 0.98 -3.26 -4.68
CA VAL A 99 0.99 -3.36 -3.22
C VAL A 99 -0.33 -3.94 -2.71
N ALA A 100 -1.47 -3.41 -3.17
CA ALA A 100 -2.79 -3.84 -2.72
C ALA A 100 -3.12 -5.30 -3.05
N SER A 101 -2.65 -5.79 -4.21
CA SER A 101 -2.82 -7.19 -4.64
C SER A 101 -1.89 -8.17 -3.91
N GLY A 102 -0.88 -7.67 -3.19
CA GLY A 102 0.12 -8.51 -2.52
C GLY A 102 1.22 -9.03 -3.45
N GLU A 103 1.22 -8.65 -4.73
CA GLU A 103 2.20 -9.12 -5.73
C GLU A 103 3.63 -8.73 -5.34
N VAL A 104 3.81 -7.53 -4.77
CA VAL A 104 5.12 -7.09 -4.24
C VAL A 104 5.65 -8.04 -3.18
N ARG A 105 4.79 -8.46 -2.23
CA ARG A 105 5.14 -9.42 -1.19
C ARG A 105 5.46 -10.78 -1.81
N ASN A 106 4.62 -11.26 -2.72
CA ASN A 106 4.79 -12.58 -3.35
C ASN A 106 6.12 -12.65 -4.13
N ARG A 107 6.43 -11.60 -4.91
CA ARG A 107 7.71 -11.48 -5.61
C ARG A 107 8.90 -11.43 -4.65
N ALA A 108 8.80 -10.69 -3.56
CA ALA A 108 9.87 -10.59 -2.57
C ALA A 108 10.12 -11.92 -1.86
N VAL A 109 9.05 -12.60 -1.41
CA VAL A 109 9.11 -13.88 -0.71
C VAL A 109 9.57 -15.00 -1.64
N GLY A 110 9.14 -15.01 -2.91
CA GLY A 110 9.55 -16.05 -3.87
C GLY A 110 11.04 -16.09 -4.20
N VAL A 111 11.81 -15.09 -3.78
CA VAL A 111 13.27 -15.02 -3.95
C VAL A 111 14.03 -15.21 -2.63
N LEU A 112 13.34 -15.17 -1.50
CA LEU A 112 13.95 -15.50 -0.22
C LEU A 112 14.10 -17.03 -0.16
N PRO A 113 15.29 -17.56 0.18
CA PRO A 113 15.41 -18.96 0.58
C PRO A 113 14.51 -19.17 1.80
N ASP A 114 13.77 -20.29 1.81
CA ASP A 114 12.66 -20.60 2.71
C ASP A 114 12.74 -19.87 4.07
N LEU A 115 11.97 -18.79 4.17
CA LEU A 115 11.68 -18.11 5.44
C LEU A 115 10.24 -18.42 5.83
N VAL A 116 9.97 -19.72 6.04
CA VAL A 116 9.08 -20.33 7.05
C VAL A 116 9.57 -21.75 7.30
#